data_AF-A0AAP7IF56-F1
#
_entry.id   AF-A0AAP7IF56-F1
#
_cell.length_a   1.000
_cell.length_b   1.000
_cell.length_c   1.000
_cell.angle_alpha   90.00
_cell.angle_beta   90.00
_cell.angle_gamma   90.00
#
_symmetry.space_group_name_H-M   'P 1'
#
loop_
_entity.id
_entity.type
_entity.pdbx_description
1 polymer ?
#
loop_
_entity_poly.entity_id
_entity_poly.type
_entity_poly.pdbx_seq_one_letter_code
_entity_poly.pdbx_strand_id
1 'polypeptide(L)'
;MNTIINKDKEKETNIIATDFILTKYQEFEKGEIGRETFVKKINIENVKDYVRSERPHIEGQVGEKAFNYIINNAVAEYTLKSFNLESGKLL
;
A
#
# COMPACT_ATOMS: atom_id res chain seq x y z
N MET A 1 21.21 -16.65 0.17
CA MET A 1 20.80 -15.26 -0.11
C MET A 1 21.19 -14.42 1.10
N ASN A 2 21.86 -13.28 0.90
CA ASN A 2 22.46 -12.50 2.00
C ASN A 2 21.36 -11.69 2.73
N THR A 3 21.23 -11.81 4.05
CA THR A 3 20.13 -11.23 4.87
C THR A 3 19.94 -9.72 4.68
N ILE A 4 21.03 -9.00 4.38
CA ILE A 4 21.00 -7.55 4.10
C ILE A 4 20.21 -7.24 2.83
N ILE A 5 20.42 -8.02 1.76
CA ILE A 5 19.73 -7.83 0.48
C ILE A 5 18.21 -8.03 0.66
N ASN A 6 17.80 -8.99 1.49
CA ASN A 6 16.38 -9.22 1.75
C ASN A 6 15.73 -8.01 2.44
N LYS A 7 16.36 -7.46 3.48
CA LYS A 7 15.85 -6.27 4.19
C LYS A 7 15.73 -5.04 3.29
N ASP A 8 16.66 -4.86 2.36
CA ASP A 8 16.58 -3.75 1.40
C ASP A 8 15.41 -3.93 0.43
N LYS A 9 15.13 -5.16 0.01
CA LYS A 9 13.98 -5.47 -0.86
C LYS A 9 12.64 -5.40 -0.12
N GLU A 10 12.59 -5.75 1.15
CA GLU A 10 11.42 -5.51 2.01
C GLU A 10 11.11 -4.01 2.10
N LYS A 11 12.13 -3.16 2.34
CA LYS A 11 11.97 -1.70 2.34
C LYS A 11 11.50 -1.16 1.00
N GLU A 12 12.11 -1.62 -0.10
CA GLU A 12 11.72 -1.23 -1.45
C GLU A 12 10.25 -1.60 -1.73
N THR A 13 9.83 -2.81 -1.34
CA THR A 13 8.42 -3.25 -1.45
C THR A 13 7.49 -2.31 -0.69
N ASN A 14 7.85 -1.96 0.55
CA ASN A 14 7.05 -1.07 1.38
C ASN A 14 6.94 0.34 0.78
N ILE A 15 8.03 0.89 0.25
CA ILE A 15 8.05 2.22 -0.38
C ILE A 15 7.10 2.23 -1.60
N ILE A 16 7.24 1.27 -2.52
CA ILE A 16 6.42 1.23 -3.74
C ILE A 16 4.93 1.03 -3.40
N ALA A 17 4.62 0.14 -2.46
CA ALA A 17 3.25 -0.08 -2.01
C ALA A 17 2.66 1.19 -1.38
N THR A 18 3.43 1.86 -0.51
CA THR A 18 3.00 3.06 0.19
C THR A 18 2.83 4.24 -0.75
N ASP A 19 3.71 4.42 -1.74
CA ASP A 19 3.64 5.52 -2.72
C ASP A 19 2.34 5.48 -3.52
N PHE A 20 1.94 4.29 -3.98
CA PHE A 20 0.65 4.11 -4.65
C PHE A 20 -0.52 4.44 -3.74
N ILE A 21 -0.51 3.92 -2.51
CA ILE A 21 -1.57 4.14 -1.54
C ILE A 21 -1.68 5.63 -1.17
N LEU A 22 -0.55 6.31 -0.94
CA LEU A 22 -0.48 7.73 -0.62
C LEU A 22 -1.03 8.59 -1.75
N THR A 23 -0.73 8.24 -3.00
CA THR A 23 -1.30 8.94 -4.16
C THR A 23 -2.82 8.90 -4.12
N LYS A 24 -3.40 7.72 -3.86
CA LYS A 24 -4.87 7.56 -3.74
C LYS A 24 -5.44 8.20 -2.49
N TYR A 25 -4.69 8.19 -1.40
CA TYR A 25 -5.09 8.83 -0.16
C TYR A 25 -5.14 10.37 -0.31
N GLN A 26 -4.20 10.97 -1.04
CA GLN A 26 -4.20 12.40 -1.35
C GLN A 26 -5.37 12.80 -2.26
N GLU A 27 -5.71 11.98 -3.27
CA GLU A 27 -6.92 12.16 -4.09
C GLU A 27 -8.17 12.18 -3.19
N PHE A 28 -8.23 11.30 -2.19
CA PHE A 28 -9.31 11.26 -1.20
C PHE A 28 -9.33 12.48 -0.27
N GLU A 29 -8.18 12.89 0.28
CA GLU A 29 -8.08 14.05 1.18
C GLU A 29 -8.49 15.35 0.50
N LYS A 30 -8.20 15.49 -0.80
CA LYS A 30 -8.63 16.63 -1.62
C LYS A 30 -10.10 16.57 -2.04
N GLY A 31 -10.80 15.46 -1.77
CA GLY A 31 -12.19 15.24 -2.18
C GLY A 31 -12.36 14.93 -3.67
N GLU A 32 -11.29 14.55 -4.38
CA GLU A 32 -11.33 14.17 -5.79
C GLU A 32 -11.99 12.79 -5.97
N ILE A 33 -11.84 11.91 -4.97
CA ILE A 33 -12.50 10.61 -4.88
C ILE A 33 -13.17 10.42 -3.51
N GLY A 34 -14.28 9.68 -3.47
CA GLY A 34 -14.92 9.29 -2.21
C GLY A 34 -14.23 8.09 -1.54
N ARG A 35 -14.49 7.87 -0.24
CA ARG A 35 -13.89 6.77 0.55
C ARG A 35 -14.08 5.39 -0.09
N GLU A 36 -15.26 5.08 -0.61
CA GLU A 36 -15.51 3.80 -1.28
C GLU A 36 -14.59 3.60 -2.50
N THR A 37 -14.41 4.66 -3.30
CA THR A 37 -13.51 4.64 -4.45
C THR A 37 -12.06 4.47 -4.00
N PHE A 38 -11.64 5.17 -2.96
CA PHE A 38 -10.32 5.02 -2.35
C PHE A 38 -10.07 3.57 -1.91
N VAL A 39 -10.93 3.00 -1.07
CA VAL A 39 -10.79 1.62 -0.56
C VAL A 39 -10.75 0.61 -1.71
N LYS A 40 -11.59 0.80 -2.74
CA LYS A 40 -11.57 -0.06 -3.93
C LYS A 40 -10.25 0.05 -4.71
N LYS A 41 -9.68 1.26 -4.83
CA LYS A 41 -8.41 1.50 -5.52
C LYS A 41 -7.23 0.88 -4.79
N ILE A 42 -7.18 0.98 -3.46
CA ILE A 42 -6.08 0.46 -2.63
C ILE A 42 -6.28 -0.98 -2.15
N ASN A 43 -7.20 -1.75 -2.74
CA ASN A 43 -7.34 -3.16 -2.36
C ASN A 43 -6.03 -3.93 -2.57
N ILE A 44 -5.85 -5.02 -1.81
CA ILE A 44 -4.61 -5.78 -1.75
C ILE A 44 -4.11 -6.20 -3.14
N GLU A 45 -4.99 -6.71 -4.01
CA GLU A 45 -4.58 -7.19 -5.33
C GLU A 45 -4.14 -6.05 -6.25
N ASN A 46 -4.83 -4.91 -6.23
CA ASN A 46 -4.40 -3.73 -6.99
C ASN A 46 -3.00 -3.24 -6.55
N VAL A 47 -2.73 -3.24 -5.24
CA VAL A 47 -1.44 -2.82 -4.70
C VAL A 47 -0.35 -3.82 -5.11
N LYS A 48 -0.63 -5.13 -5.03
CA LYS A 48 0.30 -6.17 -5.51
C LYS A 48 0.61 -6.00 -7.00
N ASP A 49 -0.41 -5.80 -7.82
CA ASP A 49 -0.25 -5.63 -9.27
C ASP A 49 0.59 -4.40 -9.60
N TYR A 50 0.38 -3.29 -8.88
CA TYR A 50 1.21 -2.09 -9.01
C TYR A 50 2.67 -2.34 -8.60
N VAL A 51 2.90 -3.00 -7.45
CA VAL A 51 4.27 -3.30 -7.01
C VAL A 51 4.98 -4.21 -8.02
N ARG A 52 4.26 -5.19 -8.59
CA ARG A 52 4.79 -6.08 -9.64
C ARG A 52 5.03 -5.35 -10.96
N SER A 53 4.22 -4.34 -11.31
CA SER A 53 4.49 -3.55 -12.52
C SER A 53 5.74 -2.69 -12.38
N GLU A 54 5.97 -2.11 -11.20
CA GLU A 54 7.16 -1.30 -10.93
C GLU A 54 8.43 -2.15 -10.71
N ARG A 55 8.28 -3.33 -10.10
CA ARG A 55 9.37 -4.28 -9.81
C ARG A 55 8.91 -5.73 -10.00
N PRO A 56 8.99 -6.28 -11.22
CA PRO A 56 8.44 -7.60 -11.56
C PRO A 56 8.99 -8.79 -10.76
N HIS A 57 10.21 -8.69 -10.23
CA HIS A 57 10.86 -9.79 -9.52
C HIS A 57 10.91 -9.62 -8.00
N ILE A 58 10.38 -8.53 -7.45
CA ILE A 58 10.58 -8.20 -6.04
C ILE A 58 9.92 -9.20 -5.09
N GLU A 59 8.76 -9.75 -5.47
CA GLU A 59 8.06 -10.77 -4.69
C GLU A 59 8.90 -12.05 -4.53
N GLY A 60 9.60 -12.47 -5.60
CA GLY A 60 10.52 -13.61 -5.53
C GLY A 60 11.80 -13.30 -4.75
N GLN A 61 12.20 -12.02 -4.68
CA GLN A 61 13.40 -11.58 -3.95
C GLN A 61 13.17 -11.43 -2.44
N VAL A 62 11.97 -10.99 -2.06
CA VAL A 62 11.54 -10.81 -0.66
C VAL A 62 10.95 -12.10 -0.08
N GLY A 63 10.32 -12.89 -0.94
CA GLY A 63 9.51 -14.05 -0.57
C GLY A 63 8.05 -13.68 -0.37
N GLU A 64 7.17 -14.52 -0.90
CA GLU A 64 5.71 -14.31 -0.95
C GLU A 64 5.09 -13.93 0.40
N LYS A 65 5.51 -14.59 1.49
CA LYS A 65 4.97 -14.30 2.83
C LYS A 65 5.27 -12.87 3.29
N ALA A 66 6.50 -12.42 3.14
CA ALA A 66 6.92 -11.08 3.53
C ALA A 66 6.31 -10.02 2.60
N PHE A 67 6.26 -10.30 1.29
CA PHE A 67 5.59 -9.46 0.30
C PHE A 67 4.11 -9.22 0.65
N ASN A 68 3.36 -10.30 0.92
CA ASN A 68 1.95 -10.22 1.32
C ASN A 68 1.76 -9.49 2.65
N TYR A 69 2.64 -9.74 3.63
CA TYR A 69 2.58 -9.08 4.93
C TYR A 69 2.76 -7.56 4.83
N ILE A 70 3.78 -7.11 4.07
CA ILE A 70 4.06 -5.68 3.86
C ILE A 70 2.86 -4.99 3.21
N ILE A 71 2.32 -5.58 2.15
CA ILE A 71 1.18 -4.99 1.42
C ILE A 71 -0.07 -4.95 2.29
N ASN A 72 -0.39 -6.04 3.00
CA ASN A 72 -1.57 -6.09 3.88
C ASN A 72 -1.50 -5.03 4.98
N ASN A 73 -0.33 -4.84 5.59
CA ASN A 73 -0.12 -3.82 6.61
C ASN A 73 -0.31 -2.41 6.04
N ALA A 74 0.29 -2.12 4.88
CA ALA A 74 0.16 -0.82 4.24
C ALA A 74 -1.31 -0.51 3.89
N VAL A 75 -2.02 -1.47 3.29
CA VAL A 75 -3.45 -1.31 2.96
C VAL A 75 -4.30 -1.10 4.22
N ALA A 76 -4.09 -1.91 5.25
CA ALA A 76 -4.85 -1.81 6.50
C ALA A 76 -4.65 -0.46 7.19
N GLU A 77 -3.41 0.03 7.26
CA GLU A 77 -3.08 1.32 7.88
C GLU A 77 -3.87 2.47 7.23
N TYR A 78 -3.83 2.58 5.90
CA TYR A 78 -4.46 3.70 5.22
C TYR A 78 -5.98 3.53 5.06
N THR A 79 -6.46 2.30 5.03
CA THR A 79 -7.90 2.01 5.16
C THR A 79 -8.43 2.55 6.49
N LEU A 80 -7.77 2.24 7.61
CA LEU A 80 -8.15 2.74 8.94
C LEU A 80 -8.04 4.27 9.03
N LYS A 81 -6.98 4.87 8.47
CA LYS A 81 -6.83 6.33 8.41
C LYS A 81 -8.01 6.98 7.68
N SER A 82 -8.46 6.41 6.55
CA SER A 82 -9.61 6.96 5.80
C SER A 82 -10.92 6.96 6.59
N PHE A 83 -11.14 5.95 7.44
CA PHE A 83 -12.30 5.88 8.34
C PHE A 83 -12.24 6.94 9.45
N ASN A 84 -11.06 7.18 10.00
CA ASN A 84 -10.85 8.18 11.05
C ASN A 84 -11.00 9.60 10.51
N LEU A 85 -10.55 9.88 9.28
CA LEU A 85 -10.68 11.20 8.66
C LEU A 85 -12.15 11.59 8.44
N GLU A 86 -12.99 10.66 7.98
CA GLU A 86 -14.43 10.92 7.84
C GLU A 86 -15.13 11.07 9.20
N SER A 87 -14.71 10.29 10.20
CA SER A 87 -15.24 10.39 11.56
C SER A 87 -14.83 11.72 12.23
N GLY A 88 -13.66 12.27 11.86
CA GLY A 88 -13.11 13.54 12.35
C GLY A 88 -13.74 14.81 11.76
N LYS A 89 -14.72 14.69 10.84
CA LYS A 89 -15.58 15.82 10.44
C LYS A 89 -16.73 16.11 11.41
N LEU A 90 -16.76 15.45 12.56
CA LEU A 90 -17.57 15.84 13.72
C LEU A 90 -16.64 16.39 14.80
N LEU A 91 -16.35 17.70 14.71
CA LEU A 91 -16.23 18.68 15.81
C LEU A 91 -15.82 20.03 15.23
#